data_AF-A0A933SPT6-F1
#
_entry.id   AF-A0A933SPT6-F1
#
_cell.length_a   1.000
_cell.length_b   1.000
_cell.length_c   1.000
_cell.angle_alpha   90.00
_cell.angle_beta   90.00
_cell.angle_gamma   90.00
#
_symmetry.space_group_name_H-M   'P 1'
#
loop_
_entity.id
_entity.type
_entity.pdbx_description
1 polymer ?
#
loop_
_entity_poly.entity_id
_entity_poly.type
_entity_poly.pdbx_seq_one_letter_code
_entity_poly.pdbx_strand_id
1 'polypeptide(L)' 'MNIIEYNFDQPFDDLDEAVDFWKEYLGLETVEFDNFLYDFLVKRLKKRDGGYIFVDHKKSAIIWWKEEGAL' A
#
# COMPACT_ATOMS: atom_id res chain seq x y z
N MET A 1 -22.34 -12.72 5.74
CA MET A 1 -21.13 -11.88 5.86
C MET A 1 -19.93 -12.80 5.80
N ASN A 2 -19.07 -12.64 4.81
CA ASN A 2 -17.88 -13.47 4.68
C ASN A 2 -16.67 -12.67 5.17
N ILE A 3 -15.88 -13.21 6.10
CA ILE A 3 -14.65 -12.58 6.56
C ILE A 3 -13.50 -13.24 5.82
N ILE A 4 -12.66 -12.44 5.17
CA ILE A 4 -11.44 -12.90 4.50
C ILE A 4 -10.21 -12.37 5.24
N GLU A 5 -9.16 -13.18 5.23
CA GLU A 5 -7.83 -12.81 5.69
C GLU A 5 -6.86 -12.95 4.52
N TYR A 6 -6.05 -11.94 4.28
CA TYR A 6 -5.10 -11.92 3.18
C TYR A 6 -3.89 -11.05 3.50
N ASN A 7 -2.77 -11.34 2.85
CA ASN A 7 -1.59 -10.50 2.90
C ASN A 7 -1.64 -9.54 1.71
N PHE A 8 -1.55 -8.25 2.00
CA PHE A 8 -1.42 -7.19 1.01
C PHE A 8 0.03 -6.72 0.97
N ASP A 9 0.92 -7.68 0.73
CA ASP A 9 2.35 -7.42 0.71
C ASP A 9 2.70 -6.67 -0.58
N GLN A 10 3.38 -5.53 -0.44
CA GLN A 10 3.78 -4.68 -1.56
C GLN A 10 5.30 -4.76 -1.72
N PRO A 11 5.81 -5.40 -2.77
CA PRO A 11 7.24 -5.42 -3.08
C PRO A 11 7.66 -4.12 -3.78
N PHE A 12 8.94 -3.76 -3.59
CA PHE A 12 9.65 -2.70 -4.28
C PHE A 12 11.09 -3.17 -4.56
N ASP A 13 11.62 -2.83 -5.73
CA ASP A 13 13.01 -3.07 -6.13
C ASP A 13 13.97 -2.24 -5.29
N ASP A 14 13.62 -0.98 -4.99
CA ASP A 14 14.38 -0.11 -4.11
C ASP A 14 13.48 0.85 -3.31
N LEU A 15 14.12 1.75 -2.56
CA LEU A 15 13.41 2.69 -1.70
C LEU A 15 12.89 3.91 -2.47
N ASP A 16 13.52 4.26 -3.59
CA ASP A 16 13.09 5.38 -4.42
C ASP A 16 11.80 5.01 -5.14
N GLU A 17 11.70 3.78 -5.65
CA GLU A 17 10.44 3.23 -6.18
C GLU A 17 9.32 3.26 -5.13
N ALA A 18 9.63 2.88 -3.88
CA ALA A 18 8.64 2.93 -2.81
C ALA A 18 8.14 4.36 -2.54
N VAL A 19 9.05 5.34 -2.54
CA VAL A 19 8.69 6.76 -2.37
C VAL A 19 7.81 7.23 -3.52
N ASP A 20 8.20 6.96 -4.77
CA ASP A 20 7.44 7.38 -5.96
C ASP A 20 6.04 6.77 -5.99
N PHE A 21 5.92 5.47 -5.68
CA PHE A 21 4.63 4.79 -5.57
C PHE A 21 3.69 5.49 -4.57
N TRP A 22 4.19 5.77 -3.36
CA TRP A 22 3.36 6.39 -2.32
C TRP A 22 3.04 7.86 -2.62
N LYS A 23 3.91 8.58 -3.33
CA LYS A 23 3.61 9.94 -3.81
C LYS A 23 2.48 9.93 -4.81
N GLU A 24 2.53 9.04 -5.80
CA GLU A 24 1.46 8.89 -6.78
C GLU A 24 0.15 8.47 -6.10
N TYR A 25 0.20 7.46 -5.23
CA TYR A 25 -0.98 6.95 -4.52
C TYR A 25 -1.65 8.02 -3.64
N LEU A 26 -0.86 8.88 -2.98
CA LEU A 26 -1.37 9.94 -2.09
C LEU A 26 -1.64 11.27 -2.81
N GLY A 27 -1.30 11.40 -4.10
CA GLY A 27 -1.42 12.65 -4.84
C GLY A 27 -0.44 13.74 -4.37
N LEU A 28 0.77 13.35 -3.93
CA LEU A 28 1.80 14.28 -3.49
C LEU A 28 2.64 14.75 -4.68
N GLU A 29 2.24 15.88 -5.28
CA GLU A 29 2.89 16.44 -6.47
C GLU A 29 4.16 17.26 -6.16
N THR A 30 4.37 17.63 -4.90
CA THR A 30 5.51 18.48 -4.48
C THR A 30 6.56 17.66 -3.72
N VAL A 31 7.83 18.09 -3.82
CA VAL A 31 8.97 17.47 -3.12
C VAL A 31 9.04 17.79 -1.62
N GLU A 32 8.07 18.56 -1.11
CA GLU A 32 8.05 19.05 0.28
C GLU A 32 8.11 17.90 1.30
N PHE A 33 7.51 16.76 0.96
CA PHE A 33 7.38 15.61 1.85
C PHE A 33 8.35 14.46 1.53
N ASP A 34 9.20 14.59 0.52
CA ASP A 34 10.03 13.48 0.03
C ASP A 34 10.94 12.92 1.13
N ASN A 35 11.65 13.80 1.85
CA ASN A 35 12.53 13.39 2.96
C ASN A 35 11.75 12.73 4.10
N PHE A 36 10.57 13.27 4.45
CA PHE A 36 9.73 12.68 5.48
C PHE A 36 9.22 11.30 5.06
N LEU A 37 8.77 11.17 3.82
CA LEU A 37 8.24 9.92 3.28
C LEU A 37 9.34 8.86 3.18
N TYR A 38 10.52 9.25 2.71
CA TYR A 38 11.71 8.40 2.70
C TYR A 38 12.04 7.88 4.11
N ASP A 39 12.21 8.79 5.09
CA ASP A 39 12.50 8.43 6.48
C ASP A 39 11.41 7.56 7.13
N PHE A 40 10.16 7.78 6.72
CA PHE A 40 9.01 7.01 7.17
C PHE A 40 9.04 5.58 6.60
N LEU A 41 9.35 5.43 5.31
CA LEU A 41 9.37 4.16 4.60
C LEU A 41 10.57 3.30 5.00
N VAL A 42 11.78 3.87 5.16
CA VAL A 42 12.97 3.16 5.66
C VAL A 42 12.69 2.36 6.94
N LYS A 43 11.88 2.93 7.83
CA LYS A 43 11.59 2.33 9.15
C LYS A 43 10.52 1.24 9.09
N ARG A 44 9.74 1.17 8.01
CA ARG A 44 8.58 0.27 7.86
C ARG A 44 8.78 -0.83 6.84
N LEU A 45 9.56 -0.58 5.80
CA LEU A 45 9.87 -1.57 4.78
C LEU A 45 10.90 -2.57 5.31
N LYS A 46 10.68 -3.85 5.03
CA LYS A 46 11.64 -4.91 5.31
C LYS A 46 12.52 -5.12 4.09
N LYS A 47 13.83 -5.24 4.26
CA LYS A 47 14.73 -5.67 3.18
C LYS A 47 14.51 -7.14 2.86
N ARG A 48 14.37 -7.48 1.58
CA ARG A 48 14.20 -8.86 1.12
C ARG A 48 14.72 -9.02 -0.31
N ASP A 49 15.55 -10.04 -0.55
CA ASP A 49 16.02 -10.47 -1.89
C ASP A 49 16.55 -9.35 -2.81
N GLY A 50 17.25 -8.36 -2.23
CA GLY A 50 17.82 -7.24 -2.99
C GLY A 50 16.94 -6.00 -3.07
N GLY A 51 15.68 -6.08 -2.63
CA GLY A 51 14.75 -4.96 -2.56
C GLY A 51 14.07 -4.80 -1.21
N TYR A 52 12.87 -4.24 -1.23
CA TYR A 52 12.06 -3.91 -0.07
C TYR A 52 10.66 -4.50 -0.17
N ILE A 53 10.05 -4.77 0.98
CA ILE A 53 8.66 -5.23 1.05
C ILE A 53 7.93 -4.55 2.21
N PHE A 54 6.77 -3.99 1.93
CA PHE A 54 5.79 -3.66 2.95
C PHE A 54 4.96 -4.91 3.21
N VAL A 55 4.90 -5.35 4.47
CA VAL A 55 4.13 -6.54 4.88
C VAL A 55 2.92 -6.07 5.65
N ASP A 56 1.73 -6.39 5.14
CA ASP A 56 0.48 -5.98 5.76
C ASP A 56 -0.55 -7.10 5.73
N HIS A 57 -0.92 -7.57 6.91
CA HIS A 57 -1.90 -8.63 7.07
C HIS A 57 -3.27 -8.00 7.35
N LYS A 58 -4.22 -8.24 6.45
CA LYS A 58 -5.56 -7.66 6.50
C LYS A 58 -6.62 -8.69 6.78
N LYS A 59 -7.62 -8.27 7.56
CA LYS A 59 -8.86 -8.98 7.81
C LYS A 59 -10.03 -8.10 7.40
N SER A 60 -10.82 -8.55 6.45
CA SER A 60 -11.87 -7.75 5.80
C SER A 60 -13.20 -8.48 5.79
N ALA A 61 -14.30 -7.73 5.94
CA ALA A 61 -15.65 -8.24 5.77
C ALA A 61 -16.16 -7.94 4.36
N ILE A 62 -16.59 -8.98 3.64
CA ILE A 62 -17.22 -8.86 2.33
C ILE A 62 -18.74 -8.77 2.53
N ILE A 63 -19.30 -7.65 2.06
CA ILE A 63 -20.74 -7.37 2.04
C ILE A 63 -21.17 -7.30 0.58
N TRP A 64 -22.10 -8.15 0.19
CA TRP A 64 -22.73 -8.12 -1.13
C TRP A 64 -24.14 -7.56 -0.99
N TRP A 65 -24.54 -6.68 -1.90
CA TRP A 65 -25.92 -6.25 -2.06
C TRP A 65 -26.31 -6.34 -3.53
N LYS A 66 -27.60 -6.56 -3.78
CA LYS A 66 -28.18 -6.52 -5.12
C LYS A 66 -28.75 -5.13 -5.33
N GLU A 67 -28.45 -4.52 -6.47
CA GLU A 67 -29.13 -3.29 -6.90
C GLU A 67 -30.57 -3.63 -7.29
N GLU A 68 -31.55 -2.99 -6.65
CA GLU A 68 -32.94 -3.04 -7.09
C GLU A 68 -33.20 -1.87 -8.03
N GLY A 69 -33.49 -2.18 -9.30
CA GLY A 69 -33.94 -1.19 -10.28
C GLY A 69 -32.90 -0.76 -11.31
N ALA A 70 -32.36 -1.69 -12.09
CA ALA A 70 -31.97 -1.35 -13.46
C ALA A 70 -33.26 -1.19 -14.28
N LEU A 71 -33.75 0.05 -14.39
CA LEU A 71 -34.81 0.46 -15.31
C LEU A 71 -34.22 0.72 -16.71
#